data_AF-A0A7W1W1F9-F1
#
_entry.id   AF-A0A7W1W1F9-F1
#
_cell.length_a   1.000
_cell.length_b   1.000
_cell.length_c   1.000
_cell.angle_alpha   90.00
_cell.angle_beta   90.00
_cell.angle_gamma   90.00
#
_symmetry.space_group_name_H-M   'P 1'
#
loop_
_entity.id
_entity.type
_entity.pdbx_description
1 polymer ?
#
loop_
_entity_poly.entity_id
_entity_poly.type
_entity_poly.pdbx_seq_one_letter_code
_entity_poly.pdbx_strand_id
1 'polypeptide(L)'
;IHNYEEVYVSDREWKHLTDPYLSNFKNQRRTHRQRIAAIIEEGIQKKEIKKIDAPTAVLIILHAVSGIESWHRSKEKISGELLEQNMILILVEGLRN
;
A
#
# COMPACT_ATOMS: atom_id res chain seq x y z
N ILE A 1 -7.24 4.48 18.10
CA ILE A 1 -5.81 4.13 18.21
C ILE A 1 -5.07 5.03 17.22
N HIS A 2 -4.25 5.96 17.70
CA HIS A 2 -3.53 6.95 16.88
C HIS A 2 -2.07 6.49 16.69
N ASN A 3 -1.81 5.66 15.67
CA ASN A 3 -0.44 5.20 15.34
C ASN A 3 0.25 6.11 14.30
N TYR A 4 -0.13 7.39 14.25
CA TYR A 4 0.37 8.32 13.23
C TYR A 4 1.90 8.41 13.23
N GLU A 5 2.51 8.49 14.42
CA GLU A 5 3.97 8.56 14.54
C GLU A 5 4.66 7.27 14.08
N GLU A 6 4.10 6.10 14.38
CA GLU A 6 4.67 4.81 13.96
C GLU A 6 4.66 4.67 12.42
N VAL A 7 3.54 5.06 11.80
CA VAL A 7 3.40 5.06 10.32
C VAL A 7 4.37 6.06 9.70
N TYR A 8 4.45 7.28 10.24
CA TYR A 8 5.34 8.31 9.74
C TYR A 8 6.82 7.90 9.83
N VAL A 9 7.25 7.35 10.96
CA VAL A 9 8.62 6.89 11.19
C VAL A 9 8.96 5.74 10.23
N SER A 10 8.05 4.77 10.09
CA SER A 10 8.23 3.64 9.15
C SER A 10 8.34 4.11 7.70
N ASP A 11 7.56 5.10 7.28
CA ASP A 11 7.53 5.55 5.88
C ASP A 11 8.67 6.50 5.52
N ARG A 12 9.09 7.37 6.45
CA ARG A 12 10.02 8.48 6.15
C ARG A 12 11.39 8.39 6.79
N GLU A 13 11.48 7.76 7.97
CA GLU A 13 12.67 7.85 8.82
C GLU A 13 13.55 6.60 8.75
N TRP A 14 13.08 5.51 8.14
CA TRP A 14 13.87 4.26 7.96
C TRP A 14 15.23 4.48 7.29
N LYS A 15 15.38 5.55 6.51
CA LYS A 15 16.65 5.95 5.86
C LYS A 15 17.75 6.34 6.85
N HIS A 16 17.40 6.65 8.09
CA HIS A 16 18.34 6.98 9.16
C HIS A 16 18.85 5.74 9.92
N LEU A 17 18.28 4.56 9.65
CA LEU A 17 18.79 3.32 10.20
C LEU A 17 20.20 3.04 9.65
N THR A 18 21.08 2.54 10.51
CA THR A 18 22.38 2.00 10.13
C THR A 18 22.31 0.48 10.07
N ASP A 19 23.33 -0.15 9.50
CA ASP A 19 23.42 -1.61 9.51
C ASP A 19 23.65 -2.14 10.93
N PRO A 20 23.04 -3.29 11.30
CA PRO A 20 22.30 -4.22 10.42
C PRO A 20 20.80 -3.89 10.24
N TYR A 21 20.28 -2.88 10.93
CA TYR A 21 18.84 -2.57 10.96
C TYR A 21 18.30 -2.07 9.62
N LEU A 22 19.10 -1.28 8.88
CA LEU A 22 18.73 -0.80 7.54
C LEU A 22 18.53 -1.95 6.56
N SER A 23 19.49 -2.88 6.53
CA SER A 23 19.40 -4.08 5.69
C SER A 23 18.21 -4.96 6.07
N ASN A 24 17.96 -5.14 7.36
CA ASN A 24 16.78 -5.85 7.86
C ASN A 24 15.46 -5.19 7.41
N PHE A 25 15.33 -3.86 7.58
CA PHE A 25 14.15 -3.11 7.17
C PHE A 25 13.88 -3.24 5.66
N LYS A 26 14.91 -3.08 4.83
CA LYS A 26 14.79 -3.25 3.37
C LYS A 26 14.30 -4.66 3.00
N ASN A 27 14.80 -5.68 3.67
CA ASN A 27 14.39 -7.06 3.44
C ASN A 27 12.91 -7.29 3.82
N GLN A 28 12.49 -6.76 4.98
CA GLN A 28 11.09 -6.82 5.40
C GLN A 28 10.17 -6.11 4.40
N ARG A 29 10.53 -4.90 3.97
CA ARG A 29 9.79 -4.14 2.95
C ARG A 29 9.68 -4.89 1.63
N ARG A 30 10.76 -5.53 1.17
CA ARG A 30 10.76 -6.38 -0.04
C ARG A 30 9.82 -7.57 0.14
N THR A 31 9.95 -8.29 1.25
CA THR A 31 9.16 -9.49 1.54
C THR A 31 7.67 -9.16 1.63
N HIS A 32 7.31 -8.03 2.25
CA HIS A 32 5.94 -7.56 2.33
C HIS A 32 5.33 -7.34 0.93
N ARG A 33 6.05 -6.65 0.03
CA ARG A 33 5.61 -6.46 -1.36
C ARG A 33 5.44 -7.77 -2.12
N GLN A 34 6.37 -8.72 -1.94
CA GLN A 34 6.30 -10.04 -2.58
C GLN A 34 5.06 -10.82 -2.13
N ARG A 35 4.69 -10.75 -0.85
CA ARG A 35 3.49 -11.42 -0.34
C ARG A 35 2.21 -10.87 -0.97
N ILE A 36 2.10 -9.55 -1.14
CA ILE A 36 0.93 -8.95 -1.79
C ILE A 36 0.90 -9.31 -3.29
N ALA A 37 2.05 -9.29 -3.97
CA ALA A 37 2.13 -9.70 -5.36
C ALA A 37 1.67 -11.15 -5.56
N ALA A 38 2.06 -12.06 -4.66
CA ALA A 38 1.63 -13.45 -4.70
C ALA A 38 0.10 -13.61 -4.59
N ILE A 39 -0.57 -12.79 -3.76
CA ILE A 39 -2.04 -12.78 -3.66
C ILE A 39 -2.67 -12.36 -4.99
N ILE A 40 -2.12 -11.33 -5.65
CA ILE A 40 -2.60 -10.87 -6.95
C ILE A 40 -2.37 -11.95 -8.02
N GLU A 41 -1.21 -12.59 -8.03
CA GLU A 41 -0.88 -13.68 -8.95
C GLU A 41 -1.81 -14.88 -8.77
N GLU A 42 -2.11 -15.26 -7.53
CA GLU A 42 -3.08 -16.31 -7.21
C GLU A 42 -4.48 -15.95 -7.72
N GLY A 43 -4.94 -14.71 -7.51
CA GLY A 43 -6.21 -14.23 -8.04
C GLY A 43 -6.26 -14.21 -9.57
N ILE A 44 -5.15 -13.91 -10.24
CA ILE A 44 -5.02 -14.02 -11.70
C ILE A 44 -5.16 -15.48 -12.15
N GLN A 45 -4.50 -16.41 -11.46
CA GLN A 45 -4.59 -17.85 -11.77
C GLN A 45 -6.03 -18.36 -11.60
N LYS A 46 -6.74 -17.90 -10.58
CA LYS A 46 -8.16 -18.22 -10.32
C LYS A 46 -9.13 -17.48 -11.23
N LYS A 47 -8.65 -16.55 -12.06
CA LYS A 47 -9.47 -15.65 -12.89
C LYS A 47 -10.42 -14.75 -12.07
N GLU A 48 -10.07 -14.47 -10.82
CA GLU A 48 -10.76 -13.50 -9.97
C GLU A 48 -10.25 -12.08 -10.23
N ILE A 49 -8.98 -11.96 -10.62
CA ILE A 49 -8.29 -10.71 -10.95
C ILE A 49 -7.94 -10.67 -12.44
N LYS A 50 -8.01 -9.49 -13.04
CA LYS A 50 -7.60 -9.20 -14.43
C LYS A 50 -6.12 -9.55 -14.63
N LYS A 51 -5.76 -10.00 -15.84
CA LYS A 51 -4.36 -10.25 -16.20
C LYS A 51 -3.59 -8.92 -16.26
N ILE A 52 -2.87 -8.63 -15.19
CA ILE A 52 -2.07 -7.41 -15.00
C ILE A 52 -0.71 -7.76 -14.40
N ASP A 53 0.25 -6.83 -14.47
CA ASP A 53 1.54 -6.98 -13.80
C ASP A 53 1.38 -6.78 -12.28
N ALA A 54 1.55 -7.86 -11.50
CA ALA A 54 1.33 -7.84 -10.06
C ALA A 54 2.26 -6.87 -9.31
N PRO A 55 3.58 -6.80 -9.59
CA PRO A 55 4.46 -5.80 -8.98
C PRO A 55 3.99 -4.35 -9.22
N THR A 56 3.50 -4.03 -10.41
CA THR A 56 2.96 -2.71 -10.74
C THR A 56 1.71 -2.39 -9.91
N ALA A 57 0.77 -3.34 -9.78
CA ALA A 57 -0.40 -3.14 -8.93
C ALA A 57 -0.02 -2.91 -7.45
N VAL A 58 0.90 -3.71 -6.91
CA VAL A 58 1.39 -3.52 -5.53
C VAL A 58 2.01 -2.13 -5.36
N LEU A 59 2.82 -1.68 -6.32
CA LEU A 59 3.44 -0.35 -6.26
C LEU A 59 2.38 0.76 -6.19
N ILE A 60 1.37 0.70 -7.06
CA ILE A 60 0.29 1.70 -7.14
C ILE A 60 -0.54 1.70 -5.86
N ILE A 61 -0.94 0.52 -5.37
CA ILE A 61 -1.74 0.38 -4.14
C ILE A 61 -0.99 0.98 -2.95
N LEU A 62 0.28 0.62 -2.76
CA LEU A 62 1.07 1.15 -1.64
C LEU A 62 1.26 2.66 -1.73
N HIS A 63 1.49 3.20 -2.93
CA HIS A 63 1.59 4.65 -3.13
C HIS A 63 0.28 5.37 -2.82
N ALA A 64 -0.86 4.81 -3.23
CA ALA A 64 -2.17 5.39 -2.95
C ALA A 64 -2.46 5.43 -1.45
N VAL A 65 -2.15 4.34 -0.72
CA VAL A 65 -2.34 4.25 0.74
C VAL A 65 -1.44 5.23 1.50
N SER A 66 -0.13 5.28 1.21
CA SER A 66 0.76 6.27 1.84
C SER A 66 0.37 7.71 1.48
N GLY A 67 -0.27 7.93 0.32
CA GLY A 67 -0.74 9.24 -0.13
C GLY A 67 -1.88 9.84 0.70
N ILE A 68 -2.60 9.03 1.48
CA ILE A 68 -3.73 9.48 2.32
C ILE A 68 -3.28 10.56 3.33
N GLU A 69 -2.03 10.53 3.81
CA GLU A 69 -1.50 11.58 4.68
C GLU A 69 -1.62 12.98 4.06
N SER A 70 -1.43 13.07 2.74
CA SER A 70 -1.57 14.33 2.01
C SER A 70 -3.04 14.76 1.93
N TRP A 71 -3.97 13.81 1.91
CA TRP A 71 -5.42 14.07 1.96
C TRP A 71 -5.84 14.73 3.27
N HIS A 72 -5.23 14.37 4.40
CA HIS A 72 -5.51 15.01 5.69
C HIS A 72 -5.25 16.54 5.66
N ARG A 73 -4.43 17.02 4.72
CA ARG A 73 -4.15 18.44 4.52
C ARG A 73 -5.11 19.12 3.53
N SER A 74 -6.01 18.37 2.90
CA SER A 74 -7.00 18.87 1.95
C SER A 74 -8.02 19.78 2.64
N LYS A 75 -8.48 20.80 1.90
CA LYS A 75 -9.60 21.66 2.34
C LYS A 75 -10.96 21.01 2.11
N GLU A 76 -11.03 20.06 1.19
CA GLU A 76 -12.23 19.27 0.90
C GLU A 76 -12.37 18.13 1.91
N LYS A 77 -13.53 18.10 2.59
CA LYS A 77 -13.77 17.21 3.74
C LYS A 77 -14.77 16.12 3.36
N ILE A 78 -14.31 15.08 2.68
CA ILE A 78 -15.04 13.80 2.70
C ILE A 78 -14.75 13.07 4.01
N SER A 79 -15.67 12.20 4.43
CA SER A 79 -15.43 11.36 5.60
C SER A 79 -14.34 10.32 5.33
N GLY A 80 -13.71 9.80 6.39
CA GLY A 80 -12.70 8.74 6.25
C GLY A 80 -13.29 7.47 5.62
N GLU A 81 -14.54 7.16 5.94
CA GLU A 81 -15.29 6.03 5.38
C GLU A 81 -15.53 6.19 3.88
N LEU A 82 -15.91 7.39 3.44
CA LEU A 82 -16.09 7.65 2.01
C LEU A 82 -14.77 7.60 1.25
N LEU A 83 -13.68 8.06 1.85
CA LEU A 83 -12.34 7.92 1.28
C LEU A 83 -11.96 6.44 1.13
N GLU A 84 -12.13 5.64 2.19
CA GLU A 84 -11.85 4.20 2.18
C GLU A 84 -12.65 3.48 1.09
N GLN A 85 -13.96 3.75 1.01
CA GLN A 85 -14.84 3.16 -0.01
C GLN A 85 -14.36 3.49 -1.43
N ASN A 86 -13.99 4.76 -1.68
CA ASN A 86 -13.44 5.16 -2.98
C ASN A 86 -12.12 4.46 -3.30
N MET A 87 -11.26 4.26 -2.31
CA MET A 87 -10.00 3.54 -2.49
C MET A 87 -10.23 2.06 -2.81
N ILE A 88 -11.15 1.38 -2.11
CA ILE A 88 -11.52 -0.01 -2.42
C ILE A 88 -12.07 -0.12 -3.84
N LEU A 89 -12.96 0.79 -4.23
CA LEU A 89 -13.54 0.82 -5.57
C LEU A 89 -12.46 0.94 -6.66
N ILE A 90 -11.48 1.83 -6.49
CA ILE A 90 -10.46 2.09 -7.50
C ILE A 90 -9.39 0.99 -7.49
N LEU A 91 -8.90 0.62 -6.31
CA LEU A 91 -7.69 -0.20 -6.15
C LEU A 91 -7.97 -1.70 -6.11
N VAL A 92 -9.17 -2.11 -5.69
CA VAL A 92 -9.56 -3.53 -5.56
C VAL A 92 -10.57 -3.90 -6.63
N GLU A 93 -11.72 -3.22 -6.68
CA GLU A 93 -12.75 -3.54 -7.69
C GLU A 93 -12.24 -3.23 -9.12
N GLY A 94 -11.35 -2.24 -9.27
CA GLY A 94 -10.66 -1.98 -10.54
C GLY A 94 -9.87 -3.18 -11.08
N LEU A 95 -9.40 -4.08 -10.21
CA LEU A 95 -8.64 -5.28 -10.55
C LEU A 95 -9.53 -6.51 -10.81
N ARG A 96 -10.77 -6.50 -10.35
CA ARG A 96 -11.69 -7.64 -10.43
C ARG A 96 -12.15 -7.90 -11.87
N ASN A 97 -12.34 -9.17 -12.23
CA ASN A 97 -12.99 -9.57 -13.49
C ASN A 97 -14.51 -9.46 -13.44
#